data_AF-A0A6V8KLM6-F1
#
_entry.id   AF-A0A6V8KLM6-F1
#
_cell.length_a   1.000
_cell.length_b   1.000
_cell.length_c   1.000
_cell.angle_alpha   90.00
_cell.angle_beta   90.00
_cell.angle_gamma   90.00
#
_symmetry.space_group_name_H-M   'P 1'
#
loop_
_entity.id
_entity.type
_entity.pdbx_description
1 polymer ?
#
loop_
_entity_poly.entity_id
_entity_poly.type
_entity_poly.pdbx_seq_one_letter_code
_entity_poly.pdbx_strand_id
1 'polypeptide(L)'
;MTFLGDIYTNPKFKPMLPPGVAAWTDSSNNENWLAGILGYTRNQFSVYADSKTKKNPVYDKTHVFSDCIGPATDKPLLLGQSQGFVVFKGAKNAALAKLLAQYLITAPALLGVAKEAPGLALPAWEKVWDADPFFTSGDPAFPIMRKITQQSLPLTTKNGLNFPQKASAGQQAAVGAYVLTDMMQQVIQGTAPAKAVQDAHAKMVQTFTQQGLPQ
;
A
#
# COMPACT_ATOMS: atom_id res chain seq x y z
N MET A 1 3.44 5.58 -25.56
CA MET A 1 2.72 6.45 -24.61
C MET A 1 2.86 5.86 -23.22
N THR A 2 3.30 6.63 -22.24
CA THR A 2 3.54 6.17 -20.86
C THR A 2 2.71 7.04 -19.93
N PHE A 3 1.54 6.53 -19.56
CA PHE A 3 0.50 7.26 -18.83
C PHE A 3 1.04 8.06 -17.63
N LEU A 4 1.82 7.43 -16.74
CA LEU A 4 2.37 8.11 -15.56
C LEU A 4 3.39 9.21 -15.93
N GLY A 5 4.31 8.93 -16.85
CA GLY A 5 5.28 9.95 -17.28
C GLY A 5 4.60 11.17 -17.91
N ASP A 6 3.58 10.94 -18.74
CA ASP A 6 2.82 12.01 -19.41
C ASP A 6 2.10 12.90 -18.39
N ILE A 7 1.46 12.30 -17.37
CA ILE A 7 0.82 13.02 -16.25
C ILE A 7 1.77 14.04 -15.58
N TYR A 8 3.03 13.65 -15.34
CA TYR A 8 3.99 14.50 -14.61
C TYR A 8 4.80 15.46 -15.49
N THR A 9 4.90 15.21 -16.80
CA THR A 9 5.79 15.97 -17.69
C THR A 9 5.07 16.82 -18.72
N ASN A 10 3.81 16.51 -19.06
CA ASN A 10 3.06 17.22 -20.07
C ASN A 10 2.42 18.50 -19.51
N PRO A 11 2.68 19.68 -20.10
CA PRO A 11 2.10 20.95 -19.63
C PRO A 11 0.57 20.94 -19.54
N LYS A 12 -0.11 20.14 -20.37
CA LYS A 12 -1.56 19.96 -20.34
C LYS A 12 -2.07 19.55 -18.95
N PHE A 13 -1.30 18.72 -18.25
CA PHE A 13 -1.67 18.13 -16.98
C PHE A 13 -1.14 18.89 -15.77
N LYS A 14 -0.26 19.88 -15.96
CA LYS A 14 0.28 20.71 -14.88
C LYS A 14 -0.79 21.26 -13.90
N PRO A 15 -1.97 21.74 -14.36
CA PRO A 15 -2.99 22.25 -13.44
C PRO A 15 -3.62 21.20 -12.50
N MET A 16 -3.52 19.91 -12.82
CA MET A 16 -4.07 18.84 -11.99
C MET A 16 -3.10 18.37 -10.89
N LEU A 17 -1.83 18.76 -10.99
CA LEU A 17 -0.80 18.38 -10.03
C LEU A 17 -0.79 19.38 -8.87
N PRO A 18 -0.85 18.92 -7.62
CA PRO A 18 -0.68 19.79 -6.47
C PRO A 18 0.67 20.53 -6.50
N PRO A 19 0.74 21.77 -5.99
CA PRO A 19 2.00 22.50 -5.88
C PRO A 19 3.06 21.71 -5.10
N GLY A 20 4.26 21.61 -5.67
CA GLY A 20 5.40 20.97 -5.00
C GLY A 20 5.31 19.44 -4.87
N VAL A 21 4.36 18.77 -5.55
CA VAL A 21 4.15 17.31 -5.44
C VAL A 21 5.41 16.46 -5.65
N ALA A 22 6.37 16.95 -6.43
CA ALA A 22 7.65 16.27 -6.66
C ALA A 22 8.56 16.18 -5.41
N ALA A 23 8.31 17.00 -4.38
CA ALA A 23 9.06 17.00 -3.12
C ALA A 23 8.25 16.41 -1.94
N TRP A 24 7.06 15.87 -2.21
CA TRP A 24 6.20 15.33 -1.17
C TRP A 24 6.74 14.02 -0.60
N THR A 25 6.46 13.81 0.67
CA THR A 25 6.70 12.55 1.39
C THR A 25 5.38 11.82 1.62
N ASP A 26 5.44 10.62 2.19
CA ASP A 26 4.24 9.86 2.56
C ASP A 26 3.29 10.69 3.46
N SER A 27 3.83 11.37 4.48
CA SER A 27 3.04 12.24 5.36
C SER A 27 2.42 13.44 4.65
N SER A 28 3.08 13.96 3.61
CA SER A 28 2.56 15.10 2.83
C SER A 28 1.23 14.78 2.16
N ASN A 29 0.98 13.50 1.81
CA ASN A 29 -0.31 13.08 1.25
C ASN A 29 -1.45 13.30 2.25
N ASN A 30 -1.26 12.92 3.52
CA ASN A 30 -2.27 13.11 4.58
C ASN A 30 -2.53 14.59 4.83
N GLU A 31 -1.49 15.40 4.97
CA GLU A 31 -1.61 16.83 5.22
C GLU A 31 -2.40 17.54 4.12
N ASN A 32 -2.07 17.25 2.85
CA ASN A 32 -2.74 17.86 1.70
C ASN A 32 -4.16 17.31 1.48
N TRP A 33 -4.43 16.05 1.83
CA TRP A 33 -5.78 15.50 1.84
C TRP A 33 -6.67 16.22 2.86
N LEU A 34 -6.21 16.33 4.10
CA LEU A 34 -6.94 16.99 5.19
C LEU A 34 -7.12 18.49 4.95
N ALA A 35 -6.22 19.12 4.18
CA ALA A 35 -6.33 20.51 3.75
C ALA A 35 -7.30 20.70 2.56
N GLY A 36 -7.87 19.62 2.00
CA GLY A 36 -8.78 19.69 0.85
C GLY A 36 -8.10 20.06 -0.46
N ILE A 37 -6.77 19.90 -0.56
CA ILE A 37 -5.99 20.19 -1.77
C ILE A 37 -6.10 19.05 -2.78
N LEU A 38 -6.24 17.82 -2.30
CA LEU A 38 -6.30 16.61 -3.12
C LEU A 38 -7.74 16.26 -3.49
N GLY A 39 -8.00 16.06 -4.79
CA GLY A 39 -9.24 15.45 -5.28
C GLY A 39 -9.16 13.92 -5.45
N TYR A 40 -7.95 13.38 -5.61
CA TYR A 40 -7.68 11.96 -5.77
C TYR A 40 -6.29 11.62 -5.23
N THR A 41 -6.16 10.47 -4.58
CA THR A 41 -4.86 9.93 -4.17
C THR A 41 -4.85 8.40 -4.17
N ARG A 42 -3.72 7.81 -4.56
CA ARG A 42 -3.41 6.39 -4.37
C ARG A 42 -2.55 6.25 -3.12
N ASN A 43 -3.13 6.51 -1.96
CA ASN A 43 -2.46 6.39 -0.67
C ASN A 43 -2.96 5.16 0.09
N GLN A 44 -2.26 4.79 1.17
CA GLN A 44 -2.84 3.92 2.17
C GLN A 44 -4.09 4.58 2.80
N PHE A 45 -4.92 3.78 3.45
CA PHE A 45 -6.14 4.25 4.14
C PHE A 45 -5.89 5.19 5.33
N SER A 46 -4.64 5.61 5.57
CA SER A 46 -4.29 6.60 6.58
C SER A 46 -4.98 7.94 6.34
N VAL A 47 -5.18 8.36 5.08
CA VAL A 47 -5.95 9.57 4.78
C VAL A 47 -7.41 9.44 5.23
N TYR A 48 -7.99 8.25 5.09
CA TYR A 48 -9.36 7.95 5.50
C TYR A 48 -9.46 7.89 7.04
N ALA A 49 -8.54 7.17 7.66
CA ALA A 49 -8.45 7.03 9.12
C ALA A 49 -8.26 8.39 9.80
N ASP A 50 -7.30 9.20 9.32
CA ASP A 50 -7.05 10.53 9.83
C ASP A 50 -8.24 11.46 9.64
N SER A 51 -8.89 11.42 8.47
CA SER A 51 -10.07 12.26 8.21
C SER A 51 -11.19 11.95 9.21
N LYS A 52 -11.43 10.65 9.48
CA LYS A 52 -12.45 10.21 10.44
C LYS A 52 -12.12 10.58 11.88
N THR A 53 -10.92 10.21 12.34
CA THR A 53 -10.51 10.37 13.75
C THR A 53 -10.33 11.83 14.14
N LYS A 54 -9.84 12.66 13.23
CA LYS A 54 -9.71 14.12 13.42
C LYS A 54 -11.01 14.88 13.15
N LYS A 55 -12.11 14.20 12.81
CA LYS A 55 -13.41 14.79 12.45
C LYS A 55 -13.28 15.86 11.35
N ASN A 56 -12.41 15.61 10.37
CA ASN A 56 -12.17 16.54 9.29
C ASN A 56 -13.35 16.50 8.30
N PRO A 57 -13.88 17.66 7.82
CA PRO A 57 -15.01 17.71 6.89
C PRO A 57 -14.79 16.98 5.55
N VAL A 58 -13.54 16.70 5.17
CA VAL A 58 -13.23 15.89 3.99
C VAL A 58 -13.74 14.45 4.13
N TYR A 59 -13.85 13.93 5.35
CA TYR A 59 -14.32 12.55 5.59
C TYR A 59 -15.69 12.28 4.95
N ASP A 60 -16.67 13.17 5.17
CA ASP A 60 -18.03 13.01 4.64
C ASP A 60 -18.10 13.08 3.10
N LYS A 61 -17.04 13.61 2.48
CA LYS A 61 -16.90 13.73 1.02
C LYS A 61 -15.94 12.69 0.44
N THR A 62 -15.41 11.80 1.27
CA THR A 62 -14.43 10.80 0.86
C THR A 62 -15.12 9.52 0.42
N HIS A 63 -14.80 9.07 -0.78
CA HIS A 63 -15.25 7.78 -1.29
C HIS A 63 -14.04 6.86 -1.54
N VAL A 64 -14.11 5.65 -0.98
CA VAL A 64 -13.15 4.59 -1.25
C VAL A 64 -13.64 3.78 -2.43
N PHE A 65 -12.76 3.57 -3.41
CA PHE A 65 -13.05 2.72 -4.56
C PHE A 65 -11.87 1.81 -4.89
N SER A 66 -12.15 0.75 -5.65
CA SER A 66 -11.11 -0.11 -6.20
C SER A 66 -10.38 0.65 -7.30
N ASP A 67 -9.05 0.59 -7.27
CA ASP A 67 -8.13 1.37 -8.10
C ASP A 67 -8.40 1.25 -9.62
N CYS A 68 -7.77 2.12 -10.40
CA CYS A 68 -7.94 2.15 -11.85
C CYS A 68 -7.38 0.88 -12.52
N ILE A 69 -8.02 0.47 -13.62
CA ILE A 69 -7.51 -0.58 -14.51
C ILE A 69 -6.68 0.04 -15.65
N GLY A 70 -5.71 -0.72 -16.14
CA GLY A 70 -4.89 -0.35 -17.30
C GLY A 70 -5.16 -1.26 -18.50
N PRO A 71 -4.61 -0.97 -19.68
CA PRO A 71 -4.84 -1.76 -20.89
C PRO A 71 -4.29 -3.20 -20.82
N ALA A 72 -3.46 -3.50 -19.83
CA ALA A 72 -2.81 -4.80 -19.69
C ALA A 72 -3.64 -5.81 -18.88
N THR A 73 -4.63 -5.36 -18.10
CA THR A 73 -5.37 -6.21 -17.15
C THR A 73 -6.83 -5.77 -17.04
N ASP A 74 -7.73 -6.72 -16.81
CA ASP A 74 -9.15 -6.47 -16.51
C ASP A 74 -9.42 -6.19 -15.02
N LYS A 75 -8.36 -6.31 -14.19
CA LYS A 75 -8.37 -6.08 -12.75
C LYS A 75 -7.30 -5.06 -12.35
N PRO A 76 -7.49 -4.30 -11.27
CA PRO A 76 -6.49 -3.34 -10.82
C PRO A 76 -5.19 -4.02 -10.37
N LEU A 77 -4.07 -3.35 -10.58
CA LEU A 77 -2.76 -3.74 -10.03
C LEU A 77 -2.64 -3.27 -8.57
N LEU A 78 -3.53 -3.78 -7.73
CA LEU A 78 -3.62 -3.49 -6.31
C LEU A 78 -3.55 -4.79 -5.51
N LEU A 79 -2.75 -4.78 -4.44
CA LEU A 79 -2.53 -5.89 -3.52
C LEU A 79 -2.84 -5.42 -2.10
N GLY A 80 -3.59 -6.23 -1.34
CA GLY A 80 -3.64 -6.09 0.11
C GLY A 80 -2.29 -6.44 0.73
N GLN A 81 -1.70 -5.52 1.50
CA GLN A 81 -0.50 -5.81 2.28
C GLN A 81 -0.91 -6.35 3.65
N SER A 82 -0.36 -7.51 4.01
CA SER A 82 -0.52 -8.09 5.35
C SER A 82 0.72 -7.82 6.18
N GLN A 83 0.51 -7.32 7.40
CA GLN A 83 1.55 -7.24 8.42
C GLN A 83 1.58 -8.53 9.23
N GLY A 84 2.74 -8.87 9.79
CA GLY A 84 2.93 -10.08 10.59
C GLY A 84 3.64 -9.78 11.90
N PHE A 85 3.23 -10.46 12.97
CA PHE A 85 3.99 -10.49 14.22
C PHE A 85 5.19 -11.43 14.07
N VAL A 86 6.38 -10.94 14.39
CA VAL A 86 7.63 -11.70 14.34
C VAL A 86 8.11 -12.00 15.75
N VAL A 87 8.31 -13.29 16.06
CA VAL A 87 8.93 -13.73 17.32
C VAL A 87 10.39 -14.09 17.04
N PHE A 88 11.32 -13.30 17.58
CA PHE A 88 12.75 -13.52 17.38
C PHE A 88 13.22 -14.84 17.97
N LYS A 89 14.18 -15.49 17.29
CA LYS A 89 14.88 -16.67 17.81
C LYS A 89 15.61 -16.29 19.11
N GLY A 90 15.46 -17.10 20.15
CA GLY A 90 16.05 -16.84 21.47
C GLY A 90 15.22 -15.94 22.39
N ALA A 91 14.00 -15.53 21.98
CA ALA A 91 13.10 -14.82 22.87
C ALA A 91 12.82 -15.63 24.15
N LYS A 92 13.08 -15.02 25.32
CA LYS A 92 12.96 -15.67 26.65
C LYS A 92 11.59 -16.32 26.87
N ASN A 93 10.53 -15.72 26.35
CA ASN A 93 9.14 -16.17 26.50
C ASN A 93 8.47 -16.42 25.14
N ALA A 94 9.13 -17.15 24.23
CA ALA A 94 8.64 -17.35 22.86
C ALA A 94 7.22 -17.94 22.77
N ALA A 95 6.84 -18.85 23.69
CA ALA A 95 5.50 -19.43 23.72
C ALA A 95 4.42 -18.36 24.03
N LEU A 96 4.66 -17.52 25.04
CA LEU A 96 3.76 -16.41 25.39
C LEU A 96 3.71 -15.35 24.29
N ALA A 97 4.83 -15.04 23.65
CA ALA A 97 4.86 -14.11 22.52
C ALA A 97 4.00 -14.59 21.34
N LYS A 98 4.05 -15.90 21.03
CA LYS A 98 3.19 -16.50 20.00
C LYS A 98 1.71 -16.47 20.39
N LEU A 99 1.40 -16.74 21.66
CA LEU A 99 0.02 -16.68 22.17
C LEU A 99 -0.54 -15.24 22.08
N LEU A 100 0.26 -14.25 22.48
CA LEU A 100 -0.11 -12.85 22.34
C LEU A 100 -0.34 -12.46 20.88
N ALA A 101 0.58 -12.84 19.98
CA ALA A 101 0.42 -12.58 18.55
C ALA A 101 -0.87 -13.20 17.99
N GLN A 102 -1.22 -14.42 18.40
CA GLN A 102 -2.48 -15.07 18.02
C GLN A 102 -3.68 -14.33 18.60
N TYR A 103 -3.63 -13.87 19.84
CA TYR A 103 -4.73 -13.11 20.44
C TYR A 103 -4.95 -11.76 19.74
N LEU A 104 -3.88 -11.03 19.41
CA LEU A 104 -3.97 -9.69 18.81
C LEU A 104 -4.63 -9.66 17.41
N ILE A 105 -4.64 -10.81 16.72
CA ILE A 105 -5.27 -10.93 15.40
C ILE A 105 -6.73 -11.42 15.45
N THR A 106 -7.25 -11.78 16.63
CA THR A 106 -8.67 -12.17 16.78
C THR A 106 -9.53 -10.98 17.14
N ALA A 107 -10.84 -11.12 16.93
CA ALA A 107 -11.80 -10.36 17.74
C ALA A 107 -11.77 -10.90 19.19
N PRO A 108 -11.86 -10.06 20.23
CA PRO A 108 -12.07 -8.61 20.19
C PRO A 108 -10.78 -7.76 20.17
N ALA A 109 -9.59 -8.35 20.29
CA ALA A 109 -8.35 -7.59 20.42
C ALA A 109 -8.09 -6.64 19.23
N LEU A 110 -8.24 -7.16 18.01
CA LEU A 110 -8.07 -6.37 16.79
C LEU A 110 -9.12 -5.24 16.69
N LEU A 111 -10.34 -5.47 17.18
CA LEU A 111 -11.43 -4.50 17.12
C LEU A 111 -11.08 -3.21 17.87
N GLY A 112 -10.40 -3.31 19.01
CA GLY A 112 -9.93 -2.13 19.75
C GLY A 112 -9.00 -1.26 18.91
N VAL A 113 -8.04 -1.89 18.22
CA VAL A 113 -7.10 -1.19 17.33
C VAL A 113 -7.82 -0.62 16.09
N ALA A 114 -8.72 -1.41 15.50
CA ALA A 114 -9.43 -1.02 14.28
C ALA A 114 -10.35 0.19 14.49
N LYS A 115 -10.93 0.36 15.69
CA LYS A 115 -11.74 1.54 16.03
C LYS A 115 -10.92 2.83 16.09
N GLU A 116 -9.68 2.76 16.56
CA GLU A 116 -8.76 3.89 16.63
C GLU A 116 -8.05 4.18 15.28
N ALA A 117 -7.92 3.18 14.42
CA ALA A 117 -7.30 3.29 13.10
C ALA A 117 -8.21 2.71 11.99
N PRO A 118 -9.39 3.33 11.76
CA PRO A 118 -10.41 2.77 10.87
C PRO A 118 -9.92 2.73 9.43
N GLY A 119 -9.94 1.54 8.82
CA GLY A 119 -9.44 1.28 7.47
C GLY A 119 -7.95 0.97 7.38
N LEU A 120 -7.16 1.20 8.44
CA LEU A 120 -5.73 0.86 8.50
C LEU A 120 -5.49 -0.52 9.15
N ALA A 121 -6.15 -0.79 10.27
CA ALA A 121 -6.06 -2.07 10.95
C ALA A 121 -7.25 -2.96 10.55
N LEU A 122 -7.11 -3.65 9.42
CA LEU A 122 -8.15 -4.52 8.87
C LEU A 122 -7.88 -6.00 9.18
N PRO A 123 -8.92 -6.83 9.33
CA PRO A 123 -8.72 -8.25 9.56
C PRO A 123 -8.07 -8.98 8.38
N ALA A 124 -7.14 -9.89 8.67
CA ALA A 124 -6.56 -10.77 7.66
C ALA A 124 -7.33 -12.10 7.48
N TRP A 125 -8.24 -12.44 8.41
CA TRP A 125 -9.04 -13.67 8.37
C TRP A 125 -10.52 -13.35 8.20
N GLU A 126 -11.20 -14.09 7.32
CA GLU A 126 -12.64 -13.90 7.02
C GLU A 126 -13.51 -13.95 8.27
N LYS A 127 -13.26 -14.93 9.14
CA LYS A 127 -14.02 -15.08 10.40
C LYS A 127 -13.98 -13.84 11.30
N VAL A 128 -12.93 -13.03 11.20
CA VAL A 128 -12.79 -11.81 12.01
C VAL A 128 -13.53 -10.63 11.37
N TRP A 129 -13.60 -10.57 10.04
CA TRP A 129 -14.48 -9.62 9.33
C TRP A 129 -15.95 -9.80 9.71
N ASP A 130 -16.36 -11.05 9.92
CA ASP A 130 -17.76 -11.39 10.22
C ASP A 130 -18.08 -11.39 11.72
N ALA A 131 -17.09 -11.12 12.59
CA ALA A 131 -17.21 -11.28 14.03
C ALA A 131 -17.90 -10.10 14.76
N ASP A 132 -17.97 -8.91 14.15
CA ASP A 132 -18.49 -7.71 14.82
C ASP A 132 -19.20 -6.75 13.84
N PRO A 133 -20.33 -6.12 14.24
CA PRO A 133 -21.04 -5.12 13.43
C PRO A 133 -20.17 -3.96 12.93
N PHE A 134 -19.11 -3.61 13.67
CA PHE A 134 -18.12 -2.62 13.23
C PHE A 134 -17.63 -2.95 11.82
N PHE A 135 -17.17 -4.16 11.57
CA PHE A 135 -16.61 -4.55 10.26
C PHE A 135 -17.67 -4.80 9.19
N THR A 136 -18.86 -5.28 9.57
CA THR A 136 -19.91 -5.65 8.60
C THR A 136 -20.79 -4.47 8.18
N SER A 137 -20.98 -3.48 9.05
CA SER A 137 -21.92 -2.37 8.83
C SER A 137 -21.51 -1.03 9.47
N GLY A 138 -20.42 -0.98 10.22
CA GLY A 138 -19.99 0.22 10.96
C GLY A 138 -19.36 1.31 10.10
N ASP A 139 -19.02 1.01 8.84
CA ASP A 139 -18.51 1.99 7.89
C ASP A 139 -18.85 1.58 6.44
N PRO A 140 -19.40 2.49 5.61
CA PRO A 140 -19.72 2.20 4.21
C PRO A 140 -18.49 1.86 3.35
N ALA A 141 -17.27 2.19 3.79
CA ALA A 141 -16.04 1.84 3.09
C ALA A 141 -15.57 0.39 3.36
N PHE A 142 -16.03 -0.27 4.42
CA PHE A 142 -15.55 -1.61 4.76
C PHE A 142 -15.85 -2.69 3.71
N PRO A 143 -17.02 -2.72 3.03
CA PRO A 143 -17.27 -3.69 1.96
C PRO A 143 -16.24 -3.62 0.83
N ILE A 144 -15.90 -2.40 0.38
CA ILE A 144 -14.92 -2.21 -0.70
C ILE A 144 -13.48 -2.47 -0.20
N MET A 145 -13.15 -2.10 1.03
CA MET A 145 -11.85 -2.42 1.65
C MET A 145 -11.66 -3.94 1.78
N ARG A 146 -12.67 -4.70 2.25
CA ARG A 146 -12.62 -6.17 2.32
C ARG A 146 -12.36 -6.76 0.94
N LYS A 147 -13.08 -6.31 -0.09
CA LYS A 147 -12.86 -6.74 -1.48
C LYS A 147 -11.44 -6.47 -1.96
N ILE A 148 -10.89 -5.29 -1.66
CA ILE A 148 -9.50 -4.92 -2.00
C ILE A 148 -8.51 -5.87 -1.33
N THR A 149 -8.69 -6.19 -0.04
CA THR A 149 -7.76 -7.08 0.69
C THR A 149 -7.77 -8.52 0.18
N GLN A 150 -8.88 -8.95 -0.44
CA GLN A 150 -9.07 -10.30 -0.97
C GLN A 150 -8.76 -10.40 -2.47
N GLN A 151 -8.45 -9.28 -3.14
CA GLN A 151 -8.18 -9.28 -4.57
C GLN A 151 -6.85 -9.99 -4.88
N SER A 152 -6.90 -10.97 -5.77
CA SER A 152 -5.71 -11.57 -6.36
C SER A 152 -5.04 -10.59 -7.34
N LEU A 153 -3.72 -10.50 -7.30
CA LEU A 153 -2.99 -9.77 -8.33
C LEU A 153 -3.20 -10.43 -9.71
N PRO A 154 -3.47 -9.66 -10.78
CA PRO A 154 -3.59 -10.18 -12.13
C PRO A 154 -2.19 -10.40 -12.77
N LEU A 155 -1.24 -10.93 -11.99
CA LEU A 155 0.13 -11.17 -12.40
C LEU A 155 0.56 -12.57 -11.96
N THR A 156 1.15 -13.33 -12.88
CA THR A 156 1.83 -14.59 -12.55
C THR A 156 3.32 -14.31 -12.35
N THR A 157 3.85 -14.60 -11.17
CA THR A 157 5.28 -14.49 -10.89
C THR A 157 5.84 -15.88 -10.56
N LYS A 158 7.11 -16.14 -10.91
CA LYS A 158 7.77 -17.43 -10.62
C LYS A 158 7.83 -17.74 -9.13
N ASN A 159 7.97 -16.69 -8.31
CA ASN A 159 8.14 -16.79 -6.86
C ASN A 159 6.84 -16.45 -6.09
N GLY A 160 5.73 -16.20 -6.79
CA GLY A 160 4.45 -15.77 -6.23
C GLY A 160 4.45 -14.33 -5.69
N LEU A 161 3.25 -13.80 -5.46
CA LEU A 161 2.97 -12.66 -4.58
C LEU A 161 1.83 -13.09 -3.65
N ASN A 162 2.01 -14.26 -3.03
CA ASN A 162 0.99 -14.92 -2.22
C ASN A 162 1.25 -14.62 -0.75
N PHE A 163 0.19 -14.56 0.06
CA PHE A 163 0.32 -14.54 1.51
C PHE A 163 -0.13 -15.89 2.08
N PRO A 164 0.68 -16.54 2.95
CA PRO A 164 2.02 -16.17 3.34
C PRO A 164 3.07 -16.47 2.25
N GLN A 165 4.07 -15.58 2.09
CA GLN A 165 5.27 -15.83 1.28
C GLN A 165 6.54 -15.79 2.15
N LYS A 166 7.61 -16.44 1.67
CA LYS A 166 8.93 -16.33 2.30
C LYS A 166 9.42 -14.90 2.18
N ALA A 167 9.95 -14.34 3.27
CA ALA A 167 10.59 -13.03 3.24
C ALA A 167 11.76 -13.01 2.23
N SER A 168 11.86 -11.93 1.46
CA SER A 168 12.92 -11.73 0.46
C SER A 168 13.81 -10.56 0.86
N ALA A 169 15.05 -10.86 1.29
CA ALA A 169 16.04 -9.85 1.61
C ALA A 169 16.38 -8.96 0.39
N GLY A 170 16.38 -9.53 -0.82
CA GLY A 170 16.59 -8.80 -2.06
C GLY A 170 15.46 -7.82 -2.36
N GLN A 171 14.20 -8.24 -2.16
CA GLN A 171 13.05 -7.34 -2.29
C GLN A 171 13.13 -6.22 -1.27
N GLN A 172 13.43 -6.54 -0.01
CA GLN A 172 13.56 -5.53 1.04
C GLN A 172 14.70 -4.54 0.76
N ALA A 173 15.83 -5.02 0.24
CA ALA A 173 16.95 -4.18 -0.15
C ALA A 173 16.60 -3.28 -1.35
N ALA A 174 15.88 -3.78 -2.36
CA ALA A 174 15.43 -2.98 -3.49
C ALA A 174 14.44 -1.88 -3.08
N VAL A 175 13.51 -2.18 -2.16
CA VAL A 175 12.58 -1.19 -1.58
C VAL A 175 13.35 -0.17 -0.73
N GLY A 176 14.25 -0.62 0.14
CA GLY A 176 15.05 0.27 1.01
C GLY A 176 16.05 1.16 0.25
N ALA A 177 16.46 0.75 -0.95
CA ALA A 177 17.26 1.54 -1.87
C ALA A 177 16.43 2.47 -2.77
N TYR A 178 15.11 2.57 -2.57
CA TYR A 178 14.22 3.48 -3.29
C TYR A 178 14.25 3.33 -4.82
N VAL A 179 14.56 2.13 -5.34
CA VAL A 179 14.80 1.92 -6.78
C VAL A 179 13.63 2.38 -7.67
N LEU A 180 12.38 2.17 -7.24
CA LEU A 180 11.20 2.60 -8.00
C LEU A 180 10.93 4.11 -7.88
N THR A 181 11.27 4.73 -6.75
CA THR A 181 11.20 6.18 -6.57
C THR A 181 12.21 6.87 -7.49
N ASP A 182 13.44 6.38 -7.50
CA ASP A 182 14.51 6.87 -8.38
C ASP A 182 14.16 6.69 -9.86
N MET A 183 13.53 5.58 -10.22
CA MET A 183 13.01 5.35 -11.57
C MET A 183 12.02 6.45 -11.99
N MET A 184 11.04 6.77 -11.13
CA MET A 184 10.07 7.82 -11.43
C MET A 184 10.72 9.20 -11.49
N GLN A 185 11.71 9.46 -10.62
CA GLN A 185 12.48 10.70 -10.65
C GLN A 185 13.21 10.87 -11.99
N GLN A 186 13.83 9.81 -12.52
CA GLN A 186 14.46 9.83 -13.84
C GLN A 186 13.46 10.16 -14.95
N VAL A 187 12.25 9.59 -14.90
CA VAL A 187 11.19 9.88 -15.88
C VAL A 187 10.80 11.35 -15.84
N ILE A 188 10.61 11.91 -14.65
CA ILE A 188 10.27 13.33 -14.46
C ILE A 188 11.39 14.25 -14.97
N GLN A 189 12.66 13.81 -14.86
CA GLN A 189 13.83 14.51 -15.37
C GLN A 189 14.06 14.32 -16.89
N GLY A 190 13.19 13.59 -17.57
CA GLY A 190 13.20 13.45 -19.04
C GLY A 190 13.80 12.15 -19.57
N THR A 191 14.19 11.20 -18.71
CA THR A 191 14.59 9.87 -19.17
C THR A 191 13.39 9.17 -19.80
N ALA A 192 13.59 8.58 -20.98
CA ALA A 192 12.56 7.81 -21.66
C ALA A 192 12.05 6.70 -20.72
N PRO A 193 10.73 6.56 -20.47
CA PRO A 193 10.21 5.63 -19.45
C PRO A 193 10.62 4.18 -19.65
N ALA A 194 10.71 3.70 -20.89
CA ALA A 194 11.19 2.35 -21.17
C ALA A 194 12.64 2.15 -20.69
N LYS A 195 13.50 3.16 -20.83
CA LYS A 195 14.88 3.15 -20.35
C LYS A 195 14.93 3.22 -18.83
N ALA A 196 14.14 4.09 -18.19
CA ALA A 196 14.08 4.17 -16.74
C ALA A 196 13.65 2.83 -16.10
N VAL A 197 12.65 2.16 -16.68
CA VAL A 197 12.21 0.82 -16.24
C VAL A 197 13.32 -0.22 -16.42
N GLN A 198 14.04 -0.19 -17.56
CA GLN A 198 15.17 -1.08 -17.80
C GLN A 198 16.29 -0.88 -16.77
N ASP A 199 16.62 0.38 -16.45
CA ASP A 199 17.66 0.71 -15.48
C ASP A 199 17.27 0.32 -14.06
N ALA A 200 16.01 0.57 -13.68
CA ALA A 200 15.47 0.13 -12.39
C ALA A 200 15.52 -1.40 -12.27
N HIS A 201 15.14 -2.12 -13.32
CA HIS A 201 15.25 -3.59 -13.35
C HIS A 201 16.70 -4.05 -13.21
N ALA A 202 17.63 -3.47 -13.98
CA ALA A 202 19.06 -3.80 -13.87
C ALA A 202 19.59 -3.54 -12.46
N LYS A 203 19.14 -2.47 -11.80
CA LYS A 203 19.50 -2.16 -10.40
C LYS A 203 18.97 -3.21 -9.43
N MET A 204 17.72 -3.63 -9.58
CA MET A 204 17.15 -4.73 -8.77
C MET A 204 17.94 -6.01 -8.96
N VAL A 205 18.23 -6.40 -10.20
CA VAL A 205 19.06 -7.57 -10.54
C VAL A 205 20.42 -7.50 -9.85
N GLN A 206 21.10 -6.35 -9.94
CA GLN A 206 22.38 -6.12 -9.27
C GLN A 206 22.26 -6.31 -7.75
N THR A 207 21.23 -5.75 -7.11
CA THR A 207 20.99 -5.87 -5.67
C THR A 207 20.84 -7.32 -5.22
N PHE A 208 20.15 -8.16 -6.00
CA PHE A 208 20.01 -9.58 -5.72
C PHE A 208 21.33 -10.32 -5.92
N THR A 209 22.03 -10.10 -7.04
CA THR A 209 23.30 -10.74 -7.36
C THR A 209 24.38 -10.44 -6.32
N GLN A 210 24.51 -9.19 -5.85
CA GLN A 210 25.50 -8.80 -4.83
C GLN A 210 25.29 -9.49 -3.48
N GLN A 211 24.07 -9.94 -3.19
CA GLN A 211 23.73 -10.67 -1.96
C GLN A 211 23.72 -12.19 -2.16
N GLY A 212 24.04 -12.69 -3.36
CA GLY A 212 23.94 -14.11 -3.69
C GLY A 212 22.50 -14.65 -3.65
N LEU A 213 21.51 -13.80 -3.89
CA LEU A 213 20.09 -14.15 -3.82
C LEU A 213 19.51 -14.49 -5.21
N PRO A 214 18.60 -15.47 -5.31
CA PRO A 214 17.89 -15.75 -6.56
C PRO A 214 16.89 -14.63 -6.87
N GLN A 215 16.77 -14.28 -8.16
CA GLN A 215 15.84 -13.27 -8.70
C GLN A 215 14.42 -13.82 -8.86
#